data_AF-A0A2H1KXJ7-F1
#
_entry.id   AF-A0A2H1KXJ7-F1
#
_cell.length_a   1.000
_cell.length_b   1.000
_cell.length_c   1.000
_cell.angle_alpha   90.00
_cell.angle_beta   90.00
_cell.angle_gamma   90.00
#
_symmetry.space_group_name_H-M   'P 1'
#
loop_
_entity.id
_entity.type
_entity.pdbx_description
1 polymer ?
#
loop_
_entity_poly.entity_id
_entity_poly.type
_entity_poly.pdbx_seq_one_letter_code
_entity_poly.pdbx_strand_id
1 'polypeptide(L)'
;MSANSDAKPMLCEVCGRFAELEWHSISTDYETVEQCSASVVSGGTGYWLCSDLCHTTAHELMKDETGEGRSAKVIGAMVRRLAGAVSAKARKYHKKGRTNGR
;
A
#
# COMPACT_ATOMS: atom_id res chain seq x y z
N MET A 1 4.25 -0.34 33.37
CA MET A 1 5.28 0.38 32.60
C MET A 1 5.53 -0.42 31.34
N SER A 2 4.71 -0.23 30.31
CA SER A 2 4.87 -0.90 29.01
C SER A 2 5.77 -0.02 28.13
N ALA A 3 6.83 -0.60 27.59
CA ALA A 3 7.73 0.08 26.67
C ALA A 3 6.97 0.39 25.36
N ASN A 4 6.44 1.61 25.22
CA ASN A 4 5.91 2.09 23.94
C ASN A 4 7.09 2.31 23.00
N SER A 5 7.38 1.28 22.22
CA SER A 5 8.27 1.40 21.08
C SER A 5 7.48 2.04 19.94
N ASP A 6 7.24 3.35 20.01
CA ASP A 6 6.76 4.17 18.86
C ASP A 6 7.89 4.37 17.84
N ALA A 7 8.67 3.31 17.59
CA ALA A 7 9.72 3.31 16.60
C ALA A 7 9.06 3.05 15.24
N LYS A 8 9.31 3.95 14.29
CA LYS A 8 8.98 3.74 12.87
C LYS A 8 9.42 2.34 12.45
N PRO A 9 8.52 1.49 11.91
CA PRO A 9 8.86 0.14 11.51
C PRO A 9 9.87 0.14 10.36
N MET A 10 10.52 -0.99 10.15
CA MET A 10 11.46 -1.20 9.04
C MET A 10 10.80 -1.87 7.81
N LEU A 11 9.55 -2.31 7.96
CA LEU A 11 8.80 -3.06 6.95
C LEU A 11 7.57 -2.27 6.51
N CYS A 12 7.31 -2.21 5.20
CA CYS A 12 6.06 -1.68 4.67
C CYS A 12 4.89 -2.56 5.09
N GLU A 13 3.86 -1.96 5.69
CA GLU A 13 2.71 -2.67 6.25
C GLU A 13 1.72 -3.15 5.18
N VAL A 14 1.86 -2.69 3.94
CA VAL A 14 1.04 -3.13 2.80
C VAL A 14 1.71 -4.21 1.97
N CYS A 15 2.96 -4.01 1.54
CA CYS A 15 3.65 -4.94 0.63
C CYS A 15 4.68 -5.84 1.32
N GLY A 16 5.01 -5.59 2.60
CA GLY A 16 5.97 -6.39 3.35
C GLY A 16 7.43 -6.22 2.94
N ARG A 17 7.78 -5.17 2.17
CA ARG A 17 9.17 -4.91 1.76
C ARG A 17 9.92 -4.10 2.82
N PHE A 18 11.20 -4.41 3.03
CA PHE A 18 12.14 -3.55 3.74
C PHE A 18 12.52 -2.35 2.88
N ALA A 19 12.20 -1.14 3.33
CA ALA A 19 12.45 0.10 2.59
C ALA A 19 12.43 1.30 3.52
N GLU A 20 12.80 2.47 3.00
CA GLU A 20 12.44 3.74 3.64
C GLU A 20 10.91 3.87 3.64
N LEU A 21 10.35 4.17 4.81
CA LEU A 21 8.91 4.26 4.99
C LEU A 21 8.44 5.70 5.15
N GLU A 22 7.22 5.97 4.74
CA GLU A 22 6.50 7.20 5.02
C GLU A 22 5.14 6.86 5.63
N TRP A 23 4.66 7.75 6.48
CA TRP A 23 3.35 7.58 7.09
C TRP A 23 2.26 7.97 6.11
N HIS A 24 1.24 7.13 5.99
CA HIS A 24 0.04 7.39 5.20
C HIS A 24 -1.19 7.34 6.10
N SER A 25 -1.87 8.48 6.23
CA SER A 25 -3.09 8.60 7.03
C SER A 25 -4.26 7.94 6.33
N ILE A 26 -5.06 7.14 7.07
CA ILE A 26 -6.35 6.61 6.58
C ILE A 26 -7.55 7.26 7.27
N SER A 27 -7.33 8.00 8.37
CA SER A 27 -8.37 8.74 9.08
C SER A 27 -8.75 10.05 8.39
N THR A 28 -7.91 10.55 7.48
CA THR A 28 -8.13 11.81 6.76
C THR A 28 -7.56 11.70 5.36
N ASP A 29 -8.31 12.19 4.39
CA ASP A 29 -8.02 12.12 2.97
C ASP A 29 -7.08 13.24 2.51
N TYR A 30 -5.85 13.23 3.03
CA TYR A 30 -4.82 14.21 2.64
C TYR A 30 -4.39 14.04 1.18
N GLU A 31 -4.16 15.16 0.50
CA GLU A 31 -3.75 15.19 -0.91
C GLU A 31 -2.24 15.04 -1.09
N THR A 32 -1.46 15.32 -0.04
CA THR A 32 0.01 15.34 -0.12
C THR A 32 0.68 14.48 0.94
N VAL A 33 1.92 14.12 0.63
CA VAL A 33 2.81 13.33 1.50
C VAL A 33 3.09 14.04 2.82
N GLU A 34 3.34 15.35 2.76
CA GLU A 34 3.69 16.18 3.91
C GLU A 34 2.53 16.24 4.91
N GLN A 35 1.30 16.39 4.40
CA GLN A 35 0.09 16.39 5.22
C GLN A 35 -0.12 15.06 5.93
N CYS A 36 0.11 13.93 5.24
CA CYS A 36 0.11 12.63 5.89
C CYS A 36 1.17 12.58 6.99
N SER A 37 2.42 12.92 6.70
CA SER A 37 3.52 12.82 7.67
C SER A 37 3.27 13.60 8.97
N ALA A 38 2.57 14.74 8.91
CA ALA A 38 2.23 15.52 10.10
C ALA A 38 1.18 14.82 10.98
N SER A 39 0.29 14.00 10.40
CA SER A 39 -0.82 13.38 11.14
C SER A 39 -0.39 12.26 12.09
N VAL A 40 0.78 11.66 11.85
CA VAL A 40 1.35 10.64 12.75
C VAL A 40 1.59 11.20 14.14
N VAL A 41 2.04 12.45 14.23
CA VAL A 41 2.36 13.13 15.51
C VAL A 41 1.09 13.45 16.29
N SER A 42 -0.02 13.70 15.59
CA SER A 42 -1.33 13.92 16.22
C SER A 42 -2.05 12.63 16.63
N GLY A 43 -1.42 11.46 16.51
CA GLY A 43 -2.05 10.17 16.84
C GLY A 43 -3.10 9.72 15.82
N GLY A 44 -2.94 10.13 14.55
CA GLY A 44 -3.83 9.67 13.47
C GLY A 44 -3.74 8.15 13.25
N THR A 45 -4.78 7.58 12.63
CA THR A 45 -4.77 6.17 12.21
C THR A 45 -4.25 6.09 10.78
N GLY A 46 -3.33 5.16 10.53
CA GLY A 46 -2.65 5.07 9.23
C GLY A 46 -1.76 3.84 9.14
N TYR A 47 -0.95 3.83 8.07
CA TYR A 47 0.01 2.77 7.78
C TYR A 47 1.37 3.37 7.45
N TRP A 48 2.44 2.66 7.80
CA TRP A 48 3.79 2.89 7.33
C TRP A 48 4.02 2.18 5.99
N LEU A 49 4.18 2.96 4.93
CA LEU A 49 4.27 2.48 3.56
C LEU A 49 5.67 2.75 2.99
N CYS A 50 6.17 1.90 2.10
CA CYS A 50 7.41 2.25 1.39
C CYS A 50 7.21 3.51 0.55
N SER A 51 8.12 4.48 0.73
CA SER A 51 8.02 5.84 0.18
C SER A 51 8.01 5.84 -1.35
N ASP A 52 8.82 4.99 -1.95
CA ASP A 52 9.06 4.91 -3.40
C ASP A 52 8.01 4.12 -4.20
N LEU A 53 7.11 3.40 -3.52
CA LEU A 53 6.13 2.56 -4.22
C LEU A 53 4.74 2.63 -3.61
N CYS A 54 4.53 2.09 -2.41
CA CYS A 54 3.19 1.98 -1.84
C CYS A 54 2.62 3.35 -1.50
N HIS A 55 3.44 4.27 -0.98
CA HIS A 55 2.95 5.60 -0.62
C HIS A 55 2.56 6.41 -1.87
N THR A 56 3.45 6.48 -2.86
CA THR A 56 3.15 7.14 -4.15
C THR A 56 1.94 6.50 -4.84
N THR A 57 1.87 5.17 -4.88
CA THR A 57 0.73 4.46 -5.50
C THR A 57 -0.58 4.79 -4.81
N ALA A 58 -0.60 4.91 -3.47
CA ALA A 58 -1.80 5.26 -2.74
C ALA A 58 -2.30 6.65 -3.14
N HIS A 59 -1.42 7.66 -3.16
CA HIS A 59 -1.77 9.02 -3.59
C HIS A 59 -2.22 9.08 -5.05
N GLU A 60 -1.56 8.36 -5.96
CA GLU A 60 -2.01 8.31 -7.36
C GLU A 60 -3.40 7.69 -7.50
N LEU A 61 -3.68 6.57 -6.81
CA LEU A 61 -5.00 5.94 -6.83
C LEU A 61 -6.07 6.80 -6.14
N MET A 62 -5.70 7.61 -5.15
CA MET A 62 -6.62 8.55 -4.50
C MET A 62 -7.09 9.67 -5.42
N LYS A 63 -6.34 10.01 -6.48
CA LYS A 63 -6.77 11.00 -7.48
C LYS A 63 -7.96 10.51 -8.30
N ASP A 64 -8.06 9.19 -8.50
CA ASP A 64 -9.13 8.55 -9.26
C ASP A 64 -10.35 8.20 -8.40
N GLU A 65 -10.21 8.20 -7.06
CA GLU A 65 -11.28 7.89 -6.12
C GLU A 65 -11.97 9.16 -5.63
N THR A 66 -13.30 9.19 -5.68
CA THR A 66 -14.10 10.35 -5.26
C THR A 66 -14.84 10.08 -3.95
N GLY A 67 -15.05 11.13 -3.17
CA GLY A 67 -15.77 11.09 -1.91
C GLY A 67 -14.90 10.76 -0.69
N GLU A 68 -15.53 10.85 0.48
CA GLU A 68 -14.86 10.66 1.78
C GLU A 68 -14.38 9.22 1.98
N GLY A 69 -13.30 9.08 2.75
CA GLY A 69 -12.64 7.82 3.07
C GLY A 69 -11.85 7.23 1.90
N ARG A 70 -11.51 8.01 0.88
CA ARG A 70 -10.77 7.54 -0.30
C ARG A 70 -9.42 6.92 0.07
N SER A 71 -8.71 7.45 1.06
CA SER A 71 -7.46 6.89 1.55
C SER A 71 -7.64 5.46 2.04
N ALA A 72 -8.58 5.25 2.97
CA ALA A 72 -8.88 3.92 3.51
C ALA A 72 -9.33 2.93 2.40
N LYS A 73 -10.15 3.39 1.45
CA LYS A 73 -10.61 2.58 0.31
C LYS A 73 -9.44 2.13 -0.57
N VAL A 74 -8.54 3.05 -0.90
CA VAL A 74 -7.36 2.79 -1.75
C VAL A 74 -6.41 1.80 -1.08
N ILE A 75 -6.10 1.99 0.21
CA ILE A 75 -5.29 1.02 0.95
C ILE A 75 -5.94 -0.35 0.96
N GLY A 76 -7.25 -0.41 1.25
CA GLY A 76 -8.01 -1.67 1.17
C GLY A 76 -7.95 -2.32 -0.21
N ALA A 77 -8.00 -1.54 -1.29
CA ALA A 77 -7.88 -2.04 -2.65
C ALA A 77 -6.47 -2.57 -2.95
N MET A 78 -5.41 -1.89 -2.49
CA MET A 78 -4.03 -2.34 -2.62
C MET A 78 -3.80 -3.67 -1.90
N VAL A 79 -4.23 -3.78 -0.64
CA VAL A 79 -4.12 -5.02 0.16
C VAL A 79 -4.87 -6.16 -0.52
N ARG A 80 -6.11 -5.93 -1.00
CA ARG A 80 -6.88 -6.96 -1.72
C ARG A 80 -6.17 -7.42 -3.01
N ARG A 81 -5.59 -6.50 -3.78
CA ARG A 81 -4.83 -6.83 -5.00
C ARG A 81 -3.59 -7.68 -4.69
N LEU A 82 -2.84 -7.31 -3.65
CA LEU A 82 -1.67 -8.07 -3.20
C LEU A 82 -2.05 -9.47 -2.69
N ALA A 83 -3.07 -9.56 -1.83
CA ALA A 83 -3.59 -10.83 -1.35
C ALA A 83 -4.05 -11.73 -2.50
N GLY A 84 -4.71 -11.15 -3.50
CA GLY A 84 -5.10 -11.85 -4.73
C GLY A 84 -3.91 -12.35 -5.53
N ALA A 85 -2.84 -11.55 -5.66
CA ALA A 85 -1.63 -11.95 -6.37
C ALA A 85 -0.88 -13.08 -5.66
N VAL A 86 -0.82 -13.06 -4.32
CA VAL A 86 -0.17 -14.11 -3.51
C VAL A 86 -1.00 -15.40 -3.50
N SER A 87 -2.33 -15.28 -3.44
CA SER A 87 -3.23 -16.44 -3.37
C SER A 87 -3.56 -17.04 -4.74
N ALA A 88 -3.26 -16.34 -5.84
CA ALA A 88 -3.48 -16.84 -7.18
C ALA A 88 -2.59 -18.07 -7.42
N LYS A 89 -3.22 -19.25 -7.44
CA LYS A 89 -2.61 -20.53 -7.84
C LYS A 89 -1.79 -20.30 -9.11
N ALA A 90 -0.50 -20.64 -9.09
CA ALA A 90 0.43 -20.43 -10.20
C ALA A 90 -0.25 -20.79 -11.53
N ARG A 91 -0.59 -19.78 -12.34
CA ARG A 91 -1.27 -20.01 -13.62
C ARG A 91 -0.34 -20.91 -14.43
N LYS A 92 -0.80 -22.11 -14.76
CA LYS A 92 -0.05 -23.05 -15.60
C LYS A 92 0.37 -22.30 -16.86
N TYR A 93 1.67 -22.06 -16.99
CA TYR A 93 2.23 -21.48 -18.20
C TYR A 93 2.03 -22.51 -19.31
N HIS A 94 0.91 -22.44 -20.01
CA HIS A 94 0.71 -23.21 -21.24
C HIS A 94 1.66 -22.61 -22.26
N LYS A 95 2.87 -23.18 -22.33
CA LYS A 95 3.79 -23.01 -23.44
C LYS A 95 3.00 -23.37 -24.69
N LYS A 96 2.54 -22.36 -25.42
CA LYS A 96 1.90 -22.50 -26.72
C LYS A 96 2.99 -23.03 -27.65
N GLY A 97 3.18 -24.35 -27.61
CA GLY A 97 4.09 -25.05 -28.50
C GLY A 97 3.68 -24.71 -29.92
N ARG A 98 4.59 -24.08 -30.65
CA ARG A 98 4.52 -23.87 -32.10
C ARG A 98 4.11 -25.19 -32.76
N THR A 99 2.85 -25.33 -33.14
CA THR A 99 2.48 -26.21 -34.24
C THR A 99 2.90 -25.50 -35.52
N ASN A 100 4.21 -25.54 -35.81
CA ASN A 100 4.68 -25.33 -37.17
C ASN A 100 4.29 -26.58 -37.94
N GLY A 101 3.35 -26.42 -38.88
CA GLY A 101 3.01 -27.45 -39.83
C GLY A 101 4.23 -27.87 -40.63
N ARG A 102 4.39 -29.19 -40.79
CA ARG A 102 4.83 -29.82 -42.02
C ARG A 102 4.41 -31.27 -42.03
#